data_AF-A0A1G1G7H1-F1
#
_entry.id   AF-A0A1G1G7H1-F1
#
_cell.length_a   1.000
_cell.length_b   1.000
_cell.length_c   1.000
_cell.angle_alpha   90.00
_cell.angle_beta   90.00
_cell.angle_gamma   90.00
#
_symmetry.space_group_name_H-M   'P 1'
#
loop_
_entity.id
_entity.type
_entity.pdbx_description
1 polymer ?
#
loop_
_entity_poly.entity_id
_entity_poly.type
_entity_poly.pdbx_seq_one_letter_code
_entity_poly.pdbx_strand_id
1 'polypeptide(L)'
;MKQSEYQKISAEDAIVGLTSVVGLKRGKWPGSVIAWGAHRVWLRPKDGTNTYGRKGFSIHGGWKAGSAGCIDMTSYINDLVSMFLEYGKDMELVVEYR
;
A
#
# COMPACT_ATOMS: atom_id res chain seq x y z
N MET A 1 -10.99 -4.05 0.01
CA MET A 1 -9.80 -4.41 -0.79
C MET A 1 -10.22 -5.36 -1.88
N LYS A 2 -9.81 -5.08 -3.13
CA LYS A 2 -10.13 -5.92 -4.27
C LYS A 2 -8.89 -6.66 -4.75
N GLN A 3 -9.04 -7.91 -5.17
CA GLN A 3 -7.91 -8.73 -5.66
C GLN A 3 -7.20 -8.04 -6.83
N SER A 4 -7.97 -7.39 -7.70
CA SER A 4 -7.47 -6.63 -8.86
C SER A 4 -6.66 -5.38 -8.51
N GLU A 5 -6.69 -4.92 -7.26
CA GLU A 5 -5.98 -3.72 -6.80
C GLU A 5 -4.63 -4.04 -6.15
N TYR A 6 -4.28 -5.33 -6.07
CA TYR A 6 -2.97 -5.78 -5.61
C TYR A 6 -1.86 -5.41 -6.60
N GLN A 7 -0.73 -4.96 -6.06
CA GLN A 7 0.47 -4.64 -6.80
C GLN A 7 1.70 -5.18 -6.07
N LYS A 8 2.61 -5.78 -6.85
CA LYS A 8 3.98 -6.10 -6.44
C LYS A 8 4.93 -5.14 -7.14
N ILE A 9 5.87 -4.57 -6.39
CA ILE A 9 6.88 -3.70 -6.99
C ILE A 9 7.78 -4.52 -7.94
N SER A 10 8.04 -3.99 -9.13
CA SER A 10 9.03 -4.57 -10.05
C SER A 10 10.44 -4.06 -9.72
N ALA A 11 11.48 -4.71 -10.26
CA ALA A 11 12.85 -4.23 -10.12
C ALA A 11 13.02 -2.81 -10.71
N GLU A 12 12.39 -2.54 -11.85
CA GLU A 12 12.39 -1.23 -12.50
C GLU A 12 11.70 -0.17 -11.64
N ASP A 13 10.51 -0.48 -11.12
CA ASP A 13 9.77 0.43 -10.23
C ASP A 13 10.54 0.67 -8.92
N ALA A 14 11.28 -0.31 -8.42
CA ALA A 14 12.12 -0.16 -7.25
C ALA A 14 13.31 0.79 -7.51
N ILE A 15 13.95 0.69 -8.68
CA ILE A 15 15.05 1.58 -9.10
C ILE A 15 14.52 3.01 -9.31
N VAL A 16 13.42 3.16 -10.04
CA VAL A 16 12.80 4.48 -10.27
C VAL A 16 12.32 5.09 -8.96
N GLY A 17 11.74 4.28 -8.07
CA GLY A 17 11.27 4.73 -6.77
C GLY A 17 12.37 5.28 -5.87
N LEU A 18 13.61 4.76 -5.99
CA LEU A 18 14.76 5.23 -5.22
C LEU A 18 15.19 6.66 -5.58
N THR A 19 14.80 7.22 -6.73
CA THR A 19 15.16 8.61 -7.05
C THR A 19 14.58 9.62 -6.05
N SER A 20 13.60 9.23 -5.25
CA SER A 20 13.07 10.06 -4.17
C SER A 20 14.08 10.35 -3.06
N VAL A 21 15.10 9.50 -2.88
CA VAL A 21 16.13 9.72 -1.85
C VAL A 21 16.98 10.95 -2.14
N VAL A 22 17.06 11.35 -3.42
CA VAL A 22 17.69 12.59 -3.89
C VAL A 22 16.66 13.67 -4.19
N GLY A 23 15.43 13.55 -3.66
CA GLY A 23 14.35 14.54 -3.81
C GLY A 23 13.51 14.44 -5.07
N LEU A 24 13.83 13.53 -6.00
CA LEU A 24 13.09 13.36 -7.26
C LEU A 24 11.99 12.29 -7.10
N LYS A 25 10.75 12.73 -6.85
CA LYS A 25 9.61 11.81 -6.73
C LYS A 25 9.14 11.35 -8.12
N ARG A 26 9.57 10.15 -8.54
CA ARG A 26 9.17 9.51 -9.80
C ARG A 26 8.59 8.12 -9.56
N GLY A 27 7.87 7.63 -10.58
CA GLY A 27 7.29 6.29 -10.58
C GLY A 27 6.08 6.14 -9.65
N LYS A 28 5.60 4.89 -9.53
CA LYS A 28 4.40 4.52 -8.74
C LYS A 28 4.71 4.24 -7.27
N TRP A 29 5.99 4.21 -6.90
CA TRP A 29 6.53 3.78 -5.61
C TRP A 29 7.61 4.74 -5.09
N PRO A 30 7.30 6.04 -4.87
CA PRO A 30 8.30 7.01 -4.43
C PRO A 30 8.81 6.64 -3.02
N GLY A 31 10.11 6.42 -2.87
CA GLY A 31 10.70 5.88 -1.63
C GLY A 31 10.98 4.37 -1.71
N SER A 32 10.60 3.73 -2.82
CA SER A 32 10.86 2.33 -3.12
C SER A 32 10.43 1.40 -1.97
N VAL A 33 11.09 0.25 -1.84
CA VAL A 33 10.86 -0.76 -0.80
C VAL A 33 11.01 -0.22 0.63
N ILE A 34 11.77 0.85 0.82
CA ILE A 34 11.98 1.46 2.15
C ILE A 34 10.65 2.03 2.67
N ALA A 35 9.91 2.74 1.80
CA ALA A 35 8.66 3.40 2.18
C ALA A 35 7.41 2.54 1.95
N TRP A 36 7.45 1.60 0.99
CA TRP A 36 6.26 0.88 0.53
C TRP A 36 6.34 -0.64 0.63
N GLY A 37 7.52 -1.19 0.92
CA GLY A 37 7.76 -2.63 0.88
C GLY A 37 7.66 -3.21 -0.53
N ALA A 38 7.53 -4.53 -0.62
CA ALA A 38 7.41 -5.23 -1.90
C ALA A 38 5.97 -5.30 -2.43
N HIS A 39 4.99 -5.06 -1.56
CA HIS A 39 3.58 -5.31 -1.84
C HIS A 39 2.70 -4.15 -1.37
N ARG A 40 1.63 -3.88 -2.14
CA ARG A 40 0.59 -2.92 -1.80
C ARG A 40 -0.75 -3.37 -2.36
N VAL A 41 -1.83 -3.02 -1.66
CA VAL A 41 -3.20 -3.14 -2.18
C VAL A 41 -3.87 -1.77 -2.07
N TRP A 42 -4.35 -1.23 -3.19
CA TRP A 42 -5.12 0.02 -3.17
C TRP A 42 -6.49 -0.18 -2.54
N LEU A 43 -6.92 0.80 -1.77
CA LEU A 43 -8.19 0.81 -1.06
C LEU A 43 -9.13 1.82 -1.70
N ARG A 44 -10.36 1.38 -1.93
CA ARG A 44 -11.48 2.23 -2.34
C ARG A 44 -12.41 2.38 -1.15
N PRO A 45 -12.69 3.62 -0.69
CA PRO A 45 -13.71 3.84 0.33
C PRO A 45 -15.05 3.29 -0.16
N LYS A 46 -15.82 2.68 0.73
CA LYS A 46 -17.20 2.30 0.44
C LYS A 46 -18.06 3.56 0.36
N ASP A 47 -19.15 3.51 -0.38
CA ASP A 47 -20.09 4.64 -0.48
C ASP A 47 -20.53 5.08 0.92
N GLY A 48 -20.52 6.39 1.16
CA GLY A 48 -20.80 6.98 2.46
C GLY A 48 -19.62 7.02 3.45
N THR A 49 -18.46 6.44 3.13
CA THR A 49 -17.26 6.57 3.98
C THR A 49 -16.78 8.02 4.01
N ASN A 50 -16.75 8.65 5.19
CA ASN A 50 -16.19 9.98 5.33
C ASN A 50 -14.65 9.95 5.29
N THR A 51 -14.07 10.39 4.18
CA THR A 51 -12.61 10.46 4.01
C THR A 51 -12.02 11.83 4.33
N TYR A 52 -12.85 12.80 4.74
CA TYR A 52 -12.45 14.21 4.93
C TYR A 52 -11.71 14.80 3.72
N GLY A 53 -12.14 14.42 2.51
CA GLY A 53 -11.55 14.88 1.24
C GLY A 53 -10.27 14.15 0.82
N ARG A 54 -9.80 13.16 1.59
CA ARG A 54 -8.60 12.40 1.28
C ARG A 54 -8.88 11.26 0.31
N LYS A 55 -7.84 10.89 -0.45
CA LYS A 55 -7.87 9.83 -1.47
C LYS A 55 -6.52 9.13 -1.55
N GLY A 56 -6.47 8.02 -2.31
CA GLY A 56 -5.22 7.28 -2.51
C GLY A 56 -4.81 6.49 -1.27
N PHE A 57 -5.75 5.79 -0.64
CA PHE A 57 -5.48 4.92 0.49
C PHE A 57 -4.95 3.58 0.02
N SER A 58 -4.03 3.00 0.77
CA SER A 58 -3.53 1.66 0.51
C SER A 58 -3.18 0.94 1.80
N ILE A 59 -3.14 -0.39 1.73
CA ILE A 59 -2.36 -1.20 2.67
C ILE A 59 -1.03 -1.47 2.01
N HIS A 60 0.07 -1.14 2.67
CA HIS A 60 1.41 -1.38 2.16
C HIS A 60 2.33 -1.88 3.27
N GLY A 61 3.54 -2.29 2.89
CA GLY A 61 4.60 -2.56 3.85
C GLY A 61 5.65 -1.47 3.82
N GLY A 62 6.85 -1.81 4.23
CA GLY A 62 7.94 -0.85 4.27
C GLY A 62 8.93 -1.27 5.32
N TRP A 63 10.18 -0.87 5.13
CA TRP A 63 11.17 -1.09 6.17
C TRP A 63 11.03 -0.06 7.29
N LYS A 64 10.64 1.17 6.94
CA LYS A 64 10.43 2.24 7.91
C LYS A 64 8.95 2.41 8.18
N ALA A 65 8.54 2.21 9.44
CA ALA A 65 7.18 2.48 9.87
C ALA A 65 6.81 3.96 9.63
N GLY A 66 5.64 4.17 9.05
CA GLY A 66 5.05 5.49 8.87
C GLY A 66 4.09 5.51 7.71
N SER A 67 2.89 6.05 7.95
CA SER A 67 1.91 6.23 6.89
C SER A 67 1.40 7.65 6.88
N ALA A 68 1.36 8.28 5.70
CA ALA A 68 0.64 9.53 5.50
C ALA A 68 -0.88 9.25 5.43
N GLY A 69 -1.41 8.45 6.38
CA GLY A 69 -2.77 7.93 6.48
C GLY A 69 -3.14 6.75 5.57
N CYS A 70 -2.15 6.00 5.08
CA CYS A 70 -2.35 4.61 4.64
C CYS A 70 -2.32 3.66 5.84
N ILE A 71 -2.50 2.36 5.60
CA ILE A 71 -2.29 1.32 6.62
C ILE A 71 -0.94 0.67 6.32
N ASP A 72 0.06 0.99 7.14
CA ASP A 72 1.41 0.45 7.02
C ASP A 72 1.54 -0.79 7.91
N MET A 73 1.80 -1.93 7.28
CA MET A 73 1.99 -3.22 7.94
C MET A 73 3.47 -3.61 8.05
N THR A 74 4.39 -2.76 7.59
CA THR A 74 5.83 -3.03 7.59
C THR A 74 6.17 -4.40 6.99
N SER A 75 6.74 -5.33 7.76
CA SER A 75 7.05 -6.70 7.33
C SER A 75 5.83 -7.63 7.26
N TYR A 76 4.76 -7.35 8.02
CA TYR A 76 3.54 -8.17 8.05
C TYR A 76 2.70 -8.06 6.77
N ILE A 77 3.05 -7.17 5.84
CA ILE A 77 2.38 -7.09 4.55
C ILE A 77 2.48 -8.40 3.76
N ASN A 78 3.57 -9.15 3.92
CA ASN A 78 3.79 -10.40 3.19
C ASN A 78 2.77 -11.47 3.61
N ASP A 79 2.52 -11.57 4.92
CA ASP A 79 1.55 -12.52 5.48
C ASP A 79 0.14 -12.13 5.07
N LEU A 80 -0.20 -10.84 5.17
CA LEU A 80 -1.52 -10.34 4.73
C LEU A 80 -1.74 -10.63 3.24
N VAL A 81 -0.77 -10.32 2.37
CA VAL A 81 -0.94 -10.52 0.93
C VAL A 81 -1.00 -11.99 0.57
N SER A 82 -0.23 -12.85 1.24
CA SER A 82 -0.30 -14.29 1.03
C SER A 82 -1.69 -14.83 1.36
N MET A 83 -2.20 -14.50 2.55
CA MET A 83 -3.57 -14.85 2.95
C MET A 83 -4.61 -14.27 1.99
N PHE A 84 -4.47 -12.99 1.64
CA PHE A 84 -5.43 -12.30 0.78
C PHE A 84 -5.52 -12.94 -0.60
N LEU A 85 -4.38 -13.19 -1.25
CA LEU A 85 -4.34 -13.82 -2.58
C LEU A 85 -4.82 -15.27 -2.53
N GLU A 86 -4.47 -16.02 -1.49
CA GLU A 86 -4.94 -17.41 -1.29
C GLU A 86 -6.45 -17.47 -1.08
N TYR A 87 -7.02 -16.54 -0.31
CA TYR A 87 -8.45 -16.44 -0.10
C TYR A 87 -9.22 -16.20 -1.42
N GLY A 88 -8.59 -15.54 -2.40
CA GLY A 88 -9.07 -15.43 -3.77
C GLY A 88 -10.35 -14.61 -3.97
N LYS A 89 -10.82 -13.92 -2.92
CA LYS A 89 -12.03 -13.08 -2.95
C LYS A 89 -11.74 -11.67 -2.47
N ASP A 90 -12.52 -10.72 -2.96
CA ASP A 90 -12.52 -9.36 -2.43
C ASP A 90 -12.94 -9.36 -0.95
N MET A 91 -12.33 -8.49 -0.15
CA MET A 91 -12.63 -8.37 1.28
C MET A 91 -13.08 -6.94 1.62
N GLU A 92 -14.06 -6.80 2.50
CA GLU A 92 -14.38 -5.50 3.10
C GLU A 92 -13.39 -5.22 4.22
N LEU A 93 -12.85 -3.99 4.26
CA LEU A 93 -11.93 -3.56 5.30
C LEU A 93 -12.66 -2.54 6.18
N VAL A 94 -12.85 -2.89 7.45
CA VAL A 94 -13.37 -1.98 8.46
C VAL A 94 -12.19 -1.43 9.25
N VAL A 95 -12.11 -0.10 9.36
CA VAL A 95 -11.08 0.60 10.13
C VAL A 95 -11.76 1.26 11.31
N GLU A 96 -11.45 0.77 12.50
CA GLU A 96 -11.95 1.33 13.75
C GLU A 96 -10.83 2.08 14.45
N TYR A 97 -11.05 3.36 14.73
CA TYR A 97 -10.15 4.15 15.55
C TYR A 97 -10.46 3.88 17.02
N ARG A 98 -9.41 3.73 17.82
CA ARG A 98 -9.50 3.66 19.28
C ARG A 98 -9.19 5.01 19.89
#